data_AF-A0A085ZX80-F1
#
_entry.id   AF-A0A085ZX80-F1
#
_cell.length_a   1.000
_cell.length_b   1.000
_cell.length_c   1.000
_cell.angle_alpha   90.00
_cell.angle_beta   90.00
_cell.angle_gamma   90.00
#
_symmetry.space_group_name_H-M   'P 1'
#
loop_
_entity.id
_entity.type
_entity.pdbx_description
1 polymer ?
#
loop_
_entity_poly.entity_id
_entity_poly.type
_entity_poly.pdbx_seq_one_letter_code
_entity_poly.pdbx_strand_id
1 'polypeptide(L)'
;METDIQIQNTSMKTTCTFLALLISVSIFSQTKLIAFKSHSGHSENFNTAVSEHLFDTNFSNLGIVPQKYVRDARLDSVIILNDEESVLVTSSAKKRVPAGVKRFWEPGRETVRNHGLFSKKNIDSVKTVLKRDYNFVNDMDSVIFVEYDQENKSYKEIKPTEKPKKEKPEKMPRGLLLGILMLSGASGFYGWKRNKRNNEK
;
A
#
# COMPACT_ATOMS: atom_id res chain seq x y z
N MET A 1 7.20 55.39 -10.45
CA MET A 1 7.69 54.03 -10.77
C MET A 1 7.93 53.19 -9.52
N GLU A 2 8.29 53.77 -8.36
CA GLU A 2 8.38 53.03 -7.08
C GLU A 2 7.02 52.69 -6.43
N THR A 3 5.97 53.46 -6.74
CA THR A 3 4.62 53.26 -6.20
C THR A 3 3.92 52.03 -6.75
N ASP A 4 4.19 51.64 -8.01
CA ASP A 4 3.56 50.47 -8.64
C ASP A 4 4.13 49.13 -8.14
N ILE A 5 5.41 49.10 -7.73
CA ILE A 5 6.10 47.90 -7.26
C ILE A 5 5.63 47.52 -5.84
N GLN A 6 5.28 48.50 -5.00
CA GLN A 6 4.77 48.27 -3.65
C GLN A 6 3.36 47.62 -3.66
N ILE A 7 2.49 48.02 -4.60
CA ILE A 7 1.11 47.52 -4.73
C ILE A 7 1.08 46.06 -5.21
N GLN A 8 1.99 45.68 -6.12
CA GLN A 8 2.14 44.30 -6.59
C GLN A 8 2.52 43.33 -5.45
N ASN A 9 3.35 43.80 -4.51
CA ASN A 9 3.92 42.97 -3.45
C ASN A 9 2.96 42.78 -2.27
N THR A 10 2.07 43.74 -1.99
CA THR A 10 0.95 43.56 -1.05
C THR A 10 -0.10 42.60 -1.60
N SER A 11 -0.43 42.71 -2.89
CA SER A 11 -1.38 41.82 -3.57
C SER A 11 -0.92 40.35 -3.53
N MET A 12 0.36 40.06 -3.80
CA MET A 12 0.90 38.69 -3.80
C MET A 12 0.93 38.07 -2.40
N LYS A 13 1.22 38.87 -1.35
CA LYS A 13 1.18 38.42 0.05
C LYS A 13 -0.23 38.09 0.49
N THR A 14 -1.23 38.91 0.13
CA THR A 14 -2.64 38.63 0.41
C THR A 14 -3.13 37.35 -0.28
N THR A 15 -2.72 37.12 -1.53
CA THR A 15 -3.05 35.88 -2.26
C THR A 15 -2.41 34.65 -1.60
N CYS A 16 -1.16 34.73 -1.16
CA CYS A 16 -0.50 33.64 -0.44
C CYS A 16 -1.18 33.32 0.90
N THR A 17 -1.60 34.33 1.67
CA THR A 17 -2.36 34.09 2.91
C THR A 17 -3.73 33.47 2.65
N PHE A 18 -4.42 33.87 1.58
CA PHE A 18 -5.71 33.28 1.20
C PHE A 18 -5.56 31.81 0.78
N LEU A 19 -4.51 31.51 0.01
CA LEU A 19 -4.19 30.15 -0.40
C LEU A 19 -3.82 29.26 0.80
N ALA A 20 -3.03 29.78 1.75
CA ALA A 20 -2.70 29.06 2.98
C ALA A 20 -3.95 28.77 3.84
N LEU A 21 -4.89 29.70 3.89
CA LEU A 21 -6.17 29.52 4.59
C LEU A 21 -7.01 28.42 3.93
N LEU A 22 -7.09 28.39 2.59
CA LEU A 22 -7.81 27.36 1.84
C LEU A 22 -7.22 25.95 2.05
N ILE A 23 -5.89 25.84 2.08
CA ILE A 23 -5.21 24.55 2.31
C ILE A 23 -5.48 24.04 3.74
N SER A 24 -5.60 24.92 4.73
CA SER A 24 -5.84 24.52 6.12
C SER A 24 -7.20 23.83 6.35
N VAL A 25 -8.22 24.15 5.54
CA VAL A 25 -9.55 23.55 5.67
C VAL A 25 -9.57 22.11 5.14
N SER A 26 -8.70 21.77 4.19
CA SER A 26 -8.59 20.43 3.60
C SER A 26 -7.93 19.38 4.50
N ILE A 27 -7.26 19.81 5.58
CA ILE A 27 -6.52 18.91 6.49
C ILE A 27 -7.43 18.37 7.61
N PHE A 28 -8.59 18.99 7.85
CA PHE A 28 -9.61 18.46 8.75
C PHE A 28 -10.50 17.43 8.05
N SER A 29 -9.94 16.24 7.82
CA SER A 29 -10.71 15.07 7.40
C SER A 29 -11.61 14.62 8.55
N GLN A 30 -12.84 15.14 8.61
CA GLN A 30 -13.85 14.67 9.55
C GLN A 30 -14.16 13.19 9.23
N THR A 31 -14.34 12.35 10.26
CA THR A 31 -14.90 11.02 10.02
C THR A 31 -16.35 11.16 9.57
N LYS A 32 -16.79 10.30 8.63
CA LYS A 32 -18.16 10.34 8.06
C LYS A 32 -19.26 10.35 9.14
N LEU A 33 -19.00 9.71 10.28
CA LEU A 33 -19.87 9.68 11.47
C LEU A 33 -20.01 11.06 12.12
N ILE A 34 -18.90 11.79 12.27
CA ILE A 34 -18.89 13.14 12.84
C ILE A 34 -19.53 14.11 11.87
N ALA A 35 -19.20 14.07 10.58
CA ALA A 35 -19.83 14.92 9.56
C ALA A 35 -21.36 14.74 9.51
N PHE A 36 -21.84 13.49 9.57
CA PHE A 36 -23.27 13.19 9.61
C PHE A 36 -23.96 13.73 10.88
N LYS A 37 -23.31 13.60 12.04
CA LYS A 37 -23.81 14.10 13.33
C LYS A 37 -23.77 15.63 13.42
N SER A 38 -22.78 16.27 12.82
CA SER A 38 -22.57 17.71 12.83
C SER A 38 -23.47 18.47 11.84
N HIS A 39 -23.94 17.83 10.77
CA HIS A 39 -24.83 18.43 9.77
C HIS A 39 -26.32 18.07 9.94
N SER A 40 -26.74 17.63 11.14
CA SER A 40 -28.14 17.31 11.44
C SER A 40 -28.77 16.30 10.47
N GLY A 41 -27.97 15.35 9.96
CA GLY A 41 -28.48 14.28 9.12
C GLY A 41 -29.46 13.40 9.90
N HIS A 42 -30.61 13.11 9.30
CA HIS A 42 -31.63 12.27 9.94
C HIS A 42 -31.14 10.83 10.06
N SER A 43 -31.01 10.29 11.27
CA SER A 43 -30.32 9.02 11.56
C SER A 43 -30.78 7.84 10.73
N GLU A 44 -32.04 7.84 10.28
CA GLU A 44 -32.57 6.83 9.37
C GLU A 44 -31.84 6.83 8.02
N ASN A 45 -31.54 8.00 7.44
CA ASN A 45 -30.82 8.09 6.16
C ASN A 45 -29.38 7.59 6.27
N PHE A 46 -28.73 7.74 7.43
CA PHE A 46 -27.41 7.12 7.65
C PHE A 46 -27.52 5.62 7.82
N ASN A 47 -28.52 5.15 8.57
CA ASN A 47 -28.75 3.73 8.73
C ASN A 47 -29.01 3.07 7.37
N THR A 48 -29.90 3.65 6.55
CA THR A 48 -30.19 3.23 5.18
C THR A 48 -28.95 3.30 4.29
N ALA A 49 -28.16 4.38 4.32
CA ALA A 49 -26.93 4.46 3.53
C ALA A 49 -25.85 3.45 3.94
N VAL A 50 -25.82 3.03 5.22
CA VAL A 50 -24.93 1.98 5.72
C VAL A 50 -25.46 0.59 5.38
N SER A 51 -26.76 0.33 5.55
CA SER A 51 -27.39 -0.97 5.31
C SER A 51 -27.57 -1.28 3.82
N GLU A 52 -27.88 -0.28 3.00
CA GLU A 52 -28.09 -0.42 1.56
C GLU A 52 -26.80 -0.21 0.75
N HIS A 53 -25.65 -0.03 1.41
CA HIS A 53 -24.34 0.08 0.77
C HIS A 53 -24.26 1.15 -0.34
N LEU A 54 -25.01 2.25 -0.19
CA LEU A 54 -25.14 3.32 -1.19
C LEU A 54 -23.84 4.10 -1.45
N PHE A 55 -22.84 3.89 -0.60
CA PHE A 55 -21.46 4.30 -0.77
C PHE A 55 -20.61 3.04 -0.58
N ASP A 56 -19.38 2.96 -1.11
CA ASP A 56 -18.49 1.78 -1.06
C ASP A 56 -18.02 1.36 0.37
N THR A 57 -18.92 1.35 1.35
CA THR A 57 -18.72 0.92 2.74
C THR A 57 -18.39 -0.56 2.84
N ASN A 58 -18.86 -1.40 1.91
CA ASN A 58 -18.45 -2.82 1.84
C ASN A 58 -17.04 -3.04 1.31
N PHE A 59 -16.50 -2.11 0.50
CA PHE A 59 -15.11 -2.18 0.04
C PHE A 59 -14.14 -1.53 1.02
N SER A 60 -14.66 -0.80 2.01
CA SER A 60 -13.87 -0.23 3.09
C SER A 60 -13.59 -1.30 4.15
N ASN A 61 -12.42 -1.93 4.06
CA ASN A 61 -11.98 -2.99 4.97
C ASN A 61 -11.58 -2.42 6.34
N LEU A 62 -12.56 -1.94 7.13
CA LEU A 62 -12.45 -1.23 8.41
C LEU A 62 -11.82 -2.09 9.54
N GLY A 63 -10.59 -2.54 9.36
CA GLY A 63 -9.87 -3.35 10.36
C GLY A 63 -10.35 -4.80 10.46
N ILE A 64 -11.13 -5.31 9.50
CA ILE A 64 -11.42 -6.74 9.41
C ILE A 64 -10.11 -7.47 9.11
N VAL A 65 -9.69 -8.32 10.04
CA VAL A 65 -8.55 -9.22 9.84
C VAL A 65 -8.88 -10.10 8.63
N PRO A 66 -7.99 -10.22 7.62
CA PRO A 66 -8.22 -11.05 6.45
C PRO A 66 -8.71 -12.44 6.86
N GLN A 67 -9.85 -12.88 6.32
CA GLN A 67 -10.34 -14.22 6.58
C GLN A 67 -9.34 -15.22 5.99
N LYS A 68 -8.67 -15.97 6.88
CA LYS A 68 -7.58 -16.86 6.51
C LYS A 68 -8.14 -18.13 5.86
N TYR A 69 -8.00 -18.24 4.54
CA TYR A 69 -8.54 -19.35 3.73
C TYR A 69 -7.89 -20.71 4.06
N VAL A 70 -6.61 -20.71 4.45
CA VAL A 70 -5.83 -21.94 4.72
C VAL A 70 -5.24 -21.86 6.12
N ARG A 71 -5.39 -22.90 6.95
CA ARG A 71 -4.89 -22.93 8.35
C ARG A 71 -4.03 -24.14 8.69
N ASP A 72 -4.13 -25.21 7.90
CA ASP A 72 -3.55 -26.52 8.16
C ASP A 72 -2.86 -27.15 6.94
N ALA A 73 -2.77 -26.44 5.82
CA ALA A 73 -2.00 -26.86 4.66
C ALA A 73 -0.69 -26.06 4.52
N ARG A 74 0.32 -26.73 3.98
CA ARG A 74 1.57 -26.17 3.48
C ARG A 74 1.51 -26.15 1.97
N LEU A 75 1.98 -25.08 1.36
CA LEU A 75 2.15 -24.99 -0.09
C LEU A 75 3.58 -25.41 -0.41
N ASP A 76 3.75 -26.53 -1.11
CA ASP A 76 5.07 -27.07 -1.42
C ASP A 76 5.55 -26.56 -2.78
N SER A 77 4.68 -26.62 -3.79
CA SER A 77 4.99 -26.10 -5.12
C SER A 77 3.77 -25.59 -5.88
N VAL A 78 4.05 -24.69 -6.82
CA VAL A 78 3.09 -24.18 -7.81
C VAL A 78 3.62 -24.53 -9.18
N ILE A 79 2.88 -25.33 -9.93
CA ILE A 79 3.20 -25.75 -11.29
C ILE A 79 2.34 -24.94 -12.25
N ILE A 80 2.94 -24.04 -12.99
CA ILE A 80 2.28 -23.23 -14.01
C ILE A 80 2.24 -24.06 -15.30
N LEU A 81 1.04 -24.38 -15.78
CA LEU A 81 0.87 -25.13 -17.02
C LEU A 81 0.74 -24.19 -18.22
N ASN A 82 -0.02 -23.10 -18.04
CA ASN A 82 -0.20 -22.03 -19.00
C ASN A 82 -0.70 -20.76 -18.27
N ASP A 83 -1.02 -19.70 -19.02
CA ASP A 83 -1.50 -18.43 -18.47
C ASP A 83 -2.86 -18.54 -17.76
N GLU A 84 -3.61 -19.63 -17.91
CA GLU A 84 -4.93 -19.81 -17.30
C GLU A 84 -4.99 -20.96 -16.30
N GLU A 85 -4.04 -21.90 -16.32
CA GLU A 85 -4.09 -23.14 -15.56
C GLU A 85 -2.79 -23.37 -14.80
N SER A 86 -2.95 -23.68 -13.52
CA SER A 86 -1.86 -23.99 -12.62
C SER A 86 -2.26 -25.12 -11.68
N VAL A 87 -1.28 -25.90 -11.22
CA VAL A 87 -1.49 -26.97 -10.25
C VAL A 87 -0.79 -26.58 -8.96
N LEU A 88 -1.57 -26.48 -7.90
CA LEU A 88 -1.06 -26.26 -6.55
C LEU A 88 -0.79 -27.61 -5.90
N VAL A 89 0.40 -27.78 -5.36
CA VAL A 89 0.80 -28.96 -4.62
C VAL A 89 0.91 -28.58 -3.16
N THR A 90 0.03 -29.15 -2.34
CA THR A 90 -0.07 -28.85 -0.91
C THR A 90 0.07 -30.10 -0.06
N SER A 91 0.74 -29.97 1.09
CA SER A 91 0.89 -31.02 2.09
C SER A 91 0.23 -30.65 3.41
N SER A 92 -0.13 -31.66 4.21
CA SER A 92 -0.73 -31.42 5.52
C SER A 92 0.33 -30.93 6.50
N ALA A 93 0.03 -29.85 7.23
CA ALA A 93 0.89 -29.32 8.27
C ALA A 93 0.85 -30.13 9.58
N LYS A 94 0.13 -31.27 9.64
CA LYS A 94 -0.12 -32.08 10.86
C LYS A 94 -0.63 -31.25 12.05
N LYS A 95 -1.26 -30.11 11.81
CA LYS A 95 -1.81 -29.25 12.86
C LYS A 95 -3.13 -29.83 13.34
N ARG A 96 -3.32 -29.96 14.66
CA ARG A 96 -4.63 -30.36 15.21
C ARG A 96 -5.63 -29.26 14.91
N VAL A 97 -6.52 -29.52 13.96
CA VAL A 97 -7.67 -28.64 13.67
C VAL A 97 -8.83 -29.08 14.56
N PRO A 98 -9.50 -28.17 15.28
CA PRO A 98 -10.69 -28.50 16.05
C PRO A 98 -11.76 -29.16 15.16
N ALA A 99 -12.40 -30.21 15.66
CA ALA A 99 -13.51 -30.86 14.94
C ALA A 99 -14.67 -29.86 14.74
N GLY A 100 -15.28 -29.87 13.55
CA GLY A 100 -16.42 -29.00 13.21
C GLY A 100 -16.06 -27.69 12.48
N VAL A 101 -14.76 -27.41 12.25
CA VAL A 101 -14.36 -26.28 11.39
C VAL A 101 -14.47 -26.69 9.92
N LYS A 102 -15.28 -25.97 9.14
CA LYS A 102 -15.36 -26.16 7.69
C LYS A 102 -14.00 -25.86 7.06
N ARG A 103 -13.39 -26.86 6.44
CA ARG A 103 -12.15 -26.69 5.67
C ARG A 103 -12.53 -26.16 4.29
N PHE A 104 -11.95 -25.02 3.92
CA PHE A 104 -12.05 -24.51 2.55
C PHE A 104 -10.99 -25.11 1.63
N TRP A 105 -9.96 -25.75 2.20
CA TRP A 105 -8.80 -26.25 1.48
C TRP A 105 -8.37 -27.58 2.07
N GLU A 106 -8.15 -28.59 1.22
CA GLU A 106 -7.62 -29.89 1.63
C GLU A 106 -6.20 -30.09 1.06
N PRO A 107 -5.28 -30.72 1.82
CA PRO A 107 -3.96 -31.07 1.30
C PRO A 107 -4.06 -32.02 0.10
N GLY A 108 -3.38 -31.68 -0.99
CA GLY A 108 -3.38 -32.48 -2.21
C GLY A 108 -2.87 -31.71 -3.41
N ARG A 109 -3.13 -32.27 -4.60
CA ARG A 109 -2.91 -31.61 -5.88
C ARG A 109 -4.24 -31.05 -6.36
N GLU A 110 -4.30 -29.74 -6.49
CA GLU A 110 -5.51 -29.05 -6.95
C GLU A 110 -5.19 -28.24 -8.21
N THR A 111 -5.99 -28.42 -9.25
CA THR A 111 -5.88 -27.65 -10.48
C THR A 111 -6.70 -26.38 -10.34
N VAL A 112 -6.04 -25.24 -10.42
CA VAL A 112 -6.64 -23.92 -10.34
C VAL A 112 -6.68 -23.32 -11.74
N ARG A 113 -7.89 -22.93 -12.17
CA ARG A 113 -8.17 -22.37 -13.48
C ARG A 113 -8.59 -20.91 -13.37
N ASN A 114 -8.18 -20.11 -14.37
CA ASN A 114 -8.49 -18.70 -14.55
C ASN A 114 -8.29 -17.85 -13.28
N HIS A 115 -7.22 -18.14 -12.53
CA HIS A 115 -6.94 -17.46 -11.28
C HIS A 115 -5.83 -16.44 -11.48
N GLY A 116 -6.18 -15.15 -11.46
CA GLY A 116 -5.27 -14.02 -11.74
C GLY A 116 -4.01 -13.93 -10.87
N LEU A 117 -3.92 -14.75 -9.80
CA LEU A 117 -2.72 -14.86 -8.97
C LEU A 117 -1.72 -15.89 -9.49
N PHE A 118 -2.18 -17.03 -9.99
CA PHE A 118 -1.32 -18.17 -10.35
C PHE A 118 -0.98 -18.23 -11.85
N SER A 119 -1.48 -17.25 -12.60
CA SER A 119 -1.19 -16.97 -14.01
C SER A 119 -0.06 -15.97 -14.23
N LYS A 120 0.43 -15.33 -13.16
CA LYS A 120 1.38 -14.21 -13.26
C LYS A 120 2.84 -14.69 -13.23
N LYS A 121 3.62 -14.22 -14.21
CA LYS A 121 5.09 -14.42 -14.28
C LYS A 121 5.88 -13.75 -13.13
N ASN A 122 5.28 -12.80 -12.42
CA ASN A 122 5.94 -12.10 -11.31
C ASN A 122 5.79 -12.85 -9.98
N ILE A 123 6.67 -13.82 -9.77
CA ILE A 123 6.68 -14.71 -8.60
C ILE A 123 6.74 -13.93 -7.27
N ASP A 124 7.49 -12.84 -7.20
CA ASP A 124 7.61 -12.03 -5.99
C ASP A 124 6.28 -11.39 -5.56
N SER A 125 5.51 -10.90 -6.55
CA SER A 125 4.19 -10.34 -6.30
C SER A 125 3.21 -11.42 -5.84
N VAL A 126 3.31 -12.61 -6.46
CA VAL A 126 2.51 -13.77 -6.08
C VAL A 126 2.80 -14.19 -4.64
N LYS A 127 4.08 -14.37 -4.28
CA LYS A 127 4.51 -14.69 -2.91
C LYS A 127 4.01 -13.64 -1.91
N THR A 128 4.01 -12.36 -2.27
CA THR A 128 3.51 -11.29 -1.39
C THR A 128 2.01 -11.42 -1.12
N VAL A 129 1.21 -11.64 -2.17
CA VAL A 129 -0.24 -11.85 -2.03
C VAL A 129 -0.54 -13.14 -1.26
N LEU A 130 0.20 -14.22 -1.53
CA LEU A 130 0.07 -15.46 -0.78
C LEU A 130 0.39 -15.24 0.71
N LYS A 131 1.49 -14.56 1.07
CA LYS A 131 1.80 -14.25 2.48
C LYS A 131 0.71 -13.40 3.15
N ARG A 132 0.10 -12.46 2.42
CA ARG A 132 -0.91 -11.53 2.94
C ARG A 132 -2.27 -12.20 3.14
N ASP A 133 -2.73 -12.92 2.11
CA ASP A 133 -4.11 -13.37 1.99
C ASP A 133 -4.27 -14.88 2.28
N TYR A 134 -3.20 -15.66 2.10
CA TYR A 134 -3.20 -17.12 2.26
C TYR A 134 -2.26 -17.53 3.41
N ASN A 135 -2.83 -17.88 4.55
CA ASN A 135 -2.06 -18.22 5.76
C ASN A 135 -1.54 -19.69 5.73
N PHE A 136 -0.84 -20.07 4.66
CA PHE A 136 -0.09 -21.33 4.61
C PHE A 136 0.89 -21.42 5.77
N VAL A 137 1.16 -22.64 6.25
CA VAL A 137 1.97 -22.84 7.46
C VAL A 137 3.47 -22.60 7.20
N ASN A 138 3.93 -22.81 5.97
CA ASN A 138 5.31 -22.57 5.57
C ASN A 138 5.54 -21.14 5.08
N ASP A 139 6.81 -20.72 5.03
CA ASP A 139 7.18 -19.46 4.40
C ASP A 139 6.99 -19.56 2.89
N MET A 140 6.42 -18.52 2.25
CA MET A 140 6.28 -18.48 0.79
C MET A 140 7.62 -18.40 0.07
N ASP A 141 8.70 -18.04 0.77
CA ASP A 141 10.04 -18.09 0.20
C ASP A 141 10.52 -19.53 -0.01
N SER A 142 9.98 -20.51 0.74
CA SER A 142 10.27 -21.94 0.55
C SER A 142 9.46 -22.59 -0.56
N VAL A 143 8.47 -21.90 -1.13
CA VAL A 143 7.60 -22.44 -2.17
C VAL A 143 8.34 -22.43 -3.51
N ILE A 144 8.34 -23.58 -4.18
CA ILE A 144 8.99 -23.75 -5.48
C ILE A 144 7.97 -23.45 -6.58
N PHE A 145 8.33 -22.54 -7.48
CA PHE A 145 7.53 -22.21 -8.66
C PHE A 145 8.16 -22.88 -9.88
N VAL A 146 7.36 -23.64 -10.61
CA VAL A 146 7.81 -24.44 -11.75
C VAL A 146 6.93 -24.13 -12.94
N GLU A 147 7.53 -23.88 -14.10
CA GLU A 147 6.84 -23.73 -15.37
C GLU A 147 6.93 -25.05 -16.15
N TYR A 148 5.80 -25.50 -16.68
CA TYR A 148 5.76 -26.65 -17.58
C TYR A 148 6.00 -26.19 -19.02
N ASP A 149 7.06 -26.71 -19.63
CA ASP A 149 7.39 -26.51 -21.03
C ASP A 149 6.69 -27.60 -21.85
N GLN A 150 5.66 -27.20 -22.60
CA GLN A 150 4.83 -28.11 -23.38
C GLN A 150 5.57 -28.69 -24.61
N GLU A 151 6.56 -27.96 -25.15
CA GLU A 151 7.34 -28.40 -26.31
C GLU A 151 8.34 -29.48 -25.92
N ASN A 152 9.07 -29.25 -24.82
CA ASN A 152 10.09 -30.16 -24.33
C ASN A 152 9.54 -31.18 -23.32
N LYS A 153 8.24 -31.12 -22.98
CA LYS A 153 7.58 -31.91 -21.92
C LYS A 153 8.37 -31.90 -20.61
N SER A 154 8.94 -30.76 -20.25
CA SER A 154 9.90 -30.62 -19.15
C SER A 154 9.44 -29.57 -18.14
N TYR A 155 9.99 -29.65 -16.93
CA TYR A 155 9.68 -28.72 -15.85
C TYR A 155 10.89 -27.82 -15.60
N LYS A 156 10.68 -26.50 -15.61
CA LYS A 156 11.74 -25.51 -15.37
C LYS A 156 11.40 -24.71 -14.12
N GLU A 157 12.32 -24.67 -13.16
CA GLU A 157 12.14 -23.85 -11.96
C GLU A 157 12.27 -22.37 -12.31
N ILE A 158 11.28 -21.57 -11.91
CA ILE A 158 11.31 -20.11 -12.06
C ILE A 158 12.09 -19.54 -10.88
N LYS A 159 13.34 -19.15 -11.15
CA LYS A 159 14.14 -18.45 -10.14
C LYS A 159 13.56 -17.05 -9.92
N PRO A 160 13.43 -16.60 -8.65
CA PRO A 160 13.07 -15.22 -8.36
C PRO A 160 14.03 -14.29 -9.09
N THR A 161 13.50 -13.27 -9.76
CA THR A 161 14.33 -12.20 -10.33
C THR A 161 15.10 -11.57 -9.17
N GLU A 162 16.44 -11.67 -9.17
CA GLU A 162 17.25 -10.98 -8.17
C GLU A 162 16.85 -9.51 -8.17
N LYS A 163 16.27 -9.05 -7.05
CA LYS A 163 15.99 -7.62 -6.88
C LYS A 163 17.29 -6.88 -7.14
N PRO A 164 17.31 -5.83 -7.98
CA PRO A 164 18.50 -5.02 -8.13
C PRO A 164 18.92 -4.60 -6.73
N LYS A 165 20.14 -4.95 -6.33
CA LYS A 165 20.70 -4.57 -5.03
C LYS A 165 20.53 -3.05 -4.96
N LYS A 166 19.60 -2.58 -4.13
CA LYS A 166 19.50 -1.15 -3.83
C LYS A 166 20.87 -0.77 -3.31
N GLU A 167 21.64 -0.07 -4.13
CA GLU A 167 22.91 0.50 -3.72
C GLU A 167 22.60 1.26 -2.43
N LYS A 168 23.24 0.84 -1.34
CA LYS A 168 23.11 1.54 -0.07
C LYS A 168 23.46 2.99 -0.39
N PRO A 169 22.61 3.98 -0.08
CA PRO A 169 22.94 5.36 -0.34
C PRO A 169 24.32 5.58 0.30
N GLU A 170 25.28 5.98 -0.53
CA GLU A 170 26.63 6.27 -0.12
C GLU A 170 26.52 7.14 1.13
N LYS A 171 27.06 6.67 2.25
CA LYS A 171 26.87 7.30 3.56
C LYS A 171 27.45 8.70 3.46
N MET A 172 26.60 9.70 3.19
CA MET A 172 27.02 11.09 3.21
C MET A 172 27.68 11.35 4.57
N PRO A 173 28.93 11.82 4.60
CA PRO A 173 29.61 12.08 5.86
C PRO A 173 28.73 13.04 6.66
N ARG A 174 28.40 12.68 7.91
CA ARG A 174 27.45 13.42 8.76
C ARG A 174 27.72 14.93 8.80
N GLY A 175 28.99 15.33 8.68
CA GLY A 175 29.41 16.74 8.61
C GLY A 175 28.95 17.48 7.36
N LEU A 176 28.86 16.83 6.20
CA LEU A 176 28.39 17.45 4.96
C LEU A 176 26.87 17.69 4.99
N LEU A 177 26.11 16.74 5.54
CA LEU A 177 24.67 16.88 5.76
C LEU A 177 24.38 18.03 6.74
N LEU A 178 25.15 18.12 7.83
CA LEU A 178 25.09 19.24 8.78
C LEU A 178 25.47 20.57 8.12
N GLY A 179 26.50 20.58 7.27
CA GLY A 179 26.92 21.78 6.51
C GLY A 179 25.81 22.31 5.59
N ILE A 180 25.17 21.43 4.82
CA ILE A 180 24.03 21.78 3.94
C ILE A 180 22.85 22.32 4.77
N LEU A 181 22.57 21.72 5.92
CA LEU A 181 21.47 22.13 6.81
C LEU A 181 21.73 23.49 7.48
N MET A 182 22.98 23.77 7.85
CA MET A 182 23.37 25.06 8.41
C MET A 182 23.38 26.18 7.38
N LEU A 183 23.85 25.92 6.15
CA LEU A 183 23.84 26.92 5.06
C LEU A 183 22.41 27.31 4.66
N SER A 184 21.49 26.35 4.58
CA SER A 184 20.08 26.61 4.27
C SER A 184 19.36 27.39 5.39
N GLY A 185 19.65 27.07 6.66
CA GLY A 185 19.16 27.83 7.81
C GLY A 185 19.66 29.28 7.83
N ALA A 186 20.96 29.51 7.56
CA ALA A 186 21.56 30.84 7.55
C ALA A 186 21.01 31.72 6.42
N SER A 187 20.81 31.17 5.22
CA SER A 187 20.20 31.92 4.11
C SER A 187 18.75 32.33 4.40
N GLY A 188 17.97 31.46 5.05
CA GLY A 188 16.60 31.77 5.47
C GLY A 188 16.56 32.88 6.53
N PHE A 189 17.43 32.81 7.54
CA PHE A 189 17.47 33.80 8.62
C PHE A 189 17.98 35.18 8.16
N TYR A 190 18.98 35.21 7.26
CA TYR A 190 19.49 36.46 6.69
C TYR A 190 18.44 37.14 5.81
N GLY A 191 17.71 36.36 5.00
CA GLY A 191 16.58 36.87 4.20
C GLY A 191 15.48 37.48 5.09
N TRP A 192 15.10 36.79 6.16
CA TRP A 192 14.10 37.29 7.12
C TRP A 192 14.54 38.58 7.83
N LYS A 193 15.79 38.64 8.31
CA LYS A 193 16.34 39.83 9.00
C LYS A 193 16.44 41.05 8.08
N ARG A 194 16.80 40.84 6.80
CA ARG A 194 16.86 41.91 5.80
C ARG A 194 15.47 42.44 5.45
N ASN A 195 14.48 41.55 5.33
CA ASN A 195 13.09 41.94 5.10
C ASN A 195 12.53 42.75 6.28
N LYS A 196 12.83 42.37 7.53
CA LYS A 196 12.36 43.12 8.71
C LYS A 196 12.88 44.57 8.74
N ARG A 197 14.17 44.79 8.44
CA ARG A 197 14.77 46.14 8.39
C ARG A 197 14.20 47.04 7.27
N ASN A 198 13.76 46.45 6.17
CA ASN A 198 13.19 47.20 5.05
C ASN A 198 11.72 47.58 5.28
N ASN A 199 11.04 46.97 6.25
CA ASN A 199 9.65 47.30 6.62
C ASN A 199 9.57 48.25 7.86
N GLU A 200 10.70 48.68 8.41
CA GLU A 200 10.80 49.63 9.54
C GLU A 200 11.29 51.03 9.10
N LYS A 201 11.30 51.33 7.79
CA LYS A 201 11.58 52.66 7.22
C LYS A 201 10.36 53.24 6.53
#